data_AF-A0A8H3EJP1-F1
#
_entry.id   AF-A0A8H3EJP1-F1
#
_cell.length_a   1.000
_cell.length_b   1.000
_cell.length_c   1.000
_cell.angle_alpha   90.00
_cell.angle_beta   90.00
_cell.angle_gamma   90.00
#
_symmetry.space_group_name_H-M   'P 1'
#
loop_
_entity.id
_entity.type
_entity.pdbx_description
1 polymer ?
#
loop_
_entity_poly.entity_id
_entity_poly.type
_entity_poly.pdbx_seq_one_letter_code
_entity_poly.pdbx_strand_id
1 'polypeptide(L)'
;MRSVLGFRPTRRSNRTSSLEGYPKVEEDCANHPQNKQPAGAAVMELFHHAKDKRHSVEVRDSASPTRKRTSKDSPRLAPVQPATLEVGMESPPIVFYGPPGQSTGALLSGQLILTPHEPEISIKTLEMVLQAKVTTKRPVKHDCPECVTKTTELFRWKFLSEPTHFRRRKHHFPFSYLLPGHIPATSHGFMGVVDYLLSAEAITNFSEPVNVTRYLKVQRALMPGLDKNSTRIFPPTNLVASVILPSVVYPMGEFPVQLRLAGVVTKSNDGQVRWRIRRMNWRVDETSKMISEACKKHVAKVGGEGKGVLHEDTVDLGRDDIKRGWKTDFDTEGGLIEVEFNAGIRPGSSPLCDVESPSGYSVHHNLSVEIIVAQEHQLYKCHKNPVPTGSARVLRMQFKLVVTERAGLGISWDEEQPPMYEDVPDSPPGYAKMSDYEGEALPEEPLEGLH
;
A
#
# COMPACT_ATOMS: atom_id res chain seq x y z
N MET A 1 45.54 -48.29 0.94
CA MET A 1 45.56 -49.68 0.40
C MET A 1 44.54 -50.53 1.18
N ARG A 2 44.36 -51.82 0.82
CA ARG A 2 43.44 -52.86 1.37
C ARG A 2 43.31 -52.86 2.91
N SER A 3 42.27 -53.35 3.58
CA SER A 3 41.12 -54.26 3.24
C SER A 3 39.78 -53.71 3.80
N VAL A 4 38.54 -54.12 3.47
CA VAL A 4 37.90 -55.37 2.99
C VAL A 4 37.57 -56.40 4.12
N LEU A 5 36.37 -57.01 4.04
CA LEU A 5 35.64 -57.91 4.97
C LEU A 5 34.80 -57.21 6.08
N GLY A 6 33.58 -57.65 6.43
CA GLY A 6 32.65 -58.57 5.75
C GLY A 6 31.76 -59.42 6.68
N PHE A 7 30.45 -59.58 6.34
CA PHE A 7 29.46 -60.52 6.94
C PHE A 7 29.04 -60.28 8.42
N ARG A 8 27.86 -60.71 8.91
CA ARG A 8 26.48 -60.85 8.36
C ARG A 8 25.47 -60.93 9.57
N PRO A 9 24.14 -60.77 9.37
CA PRO A 9 23.18 -60.65 10.49
C PRO A 9 22.57 -61.98 10.98
N THR A 10 22.12 -62.00 12.24
CA THR A 10 21.27 -63.05 12.84
C THR A 10 19.78 -62.78 12.59
N ARG A 11 18.94 -63.84 12.61
CA ARG A 11 17.52 -63.80 12.23
C ARG A 11 16.71 -64.90 12.94
N ARG A 12 15.41 -64.67 13.16
CA ARG A 12 14.39 -65.59 13.75
C ARG A 12 14.50 -65.75 15.29
N SER A 13 13.45 -66.16 16.02
CA SER A 13 12.17 -66.77 15.58
C SER A 13 10.91 -66.26 16.29
N ASN A 14 9.77 -66.40 15.60
CA ASN A 14 8.40 -66.12 16.06
C ASN A 14 8.00 -66.90 17.33
N ARG A 15 6.96 -66.40 18.02
CA ARG A 15 5.83 -67.22 18.48
C ARG A 15 4.51 -66.50 18.22
N THR A 16 3.41 -67.26 18.21
CA THR A 16 2.09 -66.88 17.69
C THR A 16 0.98 -67.44 18.57
N SER A 17 -0.11 -66.70 18.80
CA SER A 17 -1.49 -67.25 18.92
C SER A 17 -2.53 -66.16 19.28
N SER A 18 -3.68 -66.17 18.57
CA SER A 18 -5.09 -66.03 19.06
C SER A 18 -5.50 -65.02 20.16
N LEU A 19 -6.71 -64.44 20.20
CA LEU A 19 -7.85 -64.24 19.26
C LEU A 19 -8.85 -63.26 19.96
N GLU A 20 -10.02 -63.02 19.34
CA GLU A 20 -11.20 -62.32 19.93
C GLU A 20 -11.01 -60.79 20.20
N GLY A 21 -12.03 -59.94 20.06
CA GLY A 21 -13.40 -60.15 19.55
C GLY A 21 -14.08 -58.82 19.16
N TYR A 22 -15.06 -58.87 18.25
CA TYR A 22 -15.92 -57.75 17.85
C TYR A 22 -17.28 -57.81 18.55
N PRO A 23 -17.96 -56.67 18.74
CA PRO A 23 -19.40 -56.58 18.59
C PRO A 23 -19.79 -55.94 17.25
N LYS A 24 -20.98 -56.32 16.76
CA LYS A 24 -21.73 -55.73 15.64
C LYS A 24 -23.18 -55.54 16.15
N VAL A 25 -24.20 -55.51 15.27
CA VAL A 25 -25.66 -55.57 15.60
C VAL A 25 -26.21 -54.23 16.17
N GLU A 26 -27.28 -53.61 15.64
CA GLU A 26 -28.11 -53.91 14.44
C GLU A 26 -28.75 -52.62 13.85
N GLU A 27 -29.49 -52.77 12.75
CA GLU A 27 -30.38 -51.74 12.18
C GLU A 27 -31.82 -51.97 12.68
N ASP A 28 -32.65 -50.93 12.76
CA ASP A 28 -34.11 -51.09 12.59
C ASP A 28 -34.76 -49.80 12.04
N CYS A 29 -36.00 -49.88 11.53
CA CYS A 29 -36.50 -48.95 10.52
C CYS A 29 -37.95 -48.46 10.73
N ALA A 30 -38.26 -47.34 10.07
CA ALA A 30 -39.59 -46.74 9.83
C ALA A 30 -40.43 -46.25 11.04
N ASN A 31 -40.72 -44.93 11.04
CA ASN A 31 -42.02 -44.48 10.52
C ASN A 31 -42.06 -42.97 10.21
N HIS A 32 -43.09 -42.54 9.47
CA HIS A 32 -43.32 -41.16 9.01
C HIS A 32 -44.44 -40.50 9.85
N PRO A 33 -44.56 -39.15 9.89
CA PRO A 33 -45.47 -38.56 8.89
C PRO A 33 -45.11 -37.15 8.36
N GLN A 34 -45.86 -36.82 7.31
CA GLN A 34 -46.20 -35.54 6.68
C GLN A 34 -46.33 -34.32 7.66
N ASN A 35 -46.32 -33.03 7.27
CA ASN A 35 -46.73 -32.43 5.99
C ASN A 35 -46.30 -30.92 5.86
N LYS A 36 -46.54 -30.32 4.68
CA LYS A 36 -46.74 -28.88 4.35
C LYS A 36 -45.56 -27.88 4.33
N GLN A 37 -45.22 -27.52 3.10
CA GLN A 37 -44.77 -26.20 2.60
C GLN A 37 -45.83 -25.08 2.88
N PRO A 38 -45.54 -23.75 2.76
CA PRO A 38 -45.05 -23.15 1.50
C PRO A 38 -44.10 -21.92 1.58
N ALA A 39 -43.80 -21.41 0.39
CA ALA A 39 -42.87 -20.35 0.01
C ALA A 39 -43.17 -18.94 0.53
N GLY A 40 -42.15 -18.06 0.44
CA GLY A 40 -42.28 -16.91 -0.47
C GLY A 40 -41.89 -15.51 0.03
N ALA A 41 -41.12 -14.82 -0.83
CA ALA A 41 -41.06 -13.36 -1.03
C ALA A 41 -40.31 -12.42 -0.06
N ALA A 42 -39.57 -11.51 -0.71
CA ALA A 42 -39.29 -10.10 -0.39
C ALA A 42 -38.71 -9.67 0.98
N VAL A 43 -37.63 -8.89 0.89
CA VAL A 43 -37.16 -7.98 1.95
C VAL A 43 -37.36 -6.54 1.45
N MET A 44 -37.91 -5.67 2.30
CA MET A 44 -37.95 -4.23 2.07
C MET A 44 -37.80 -3.49 3.41
N GLU A 45 -37.14 -2.33 3.40
CA GLU A 45 -36.82 -1.55 4.60
C GLU A 45 -38.05 -0.88 5.21
N LEU A 46 -37.99 -0.53 6.51
CA LEU A 46 -38.72 0.62 7.07
C LEU A 46 -38.12 1.08 8.42
N PHE A 47 -38.33 2.35 8.74
CA PHE A 47 -37.74 3.06 9.89
C PHE A 47 -38.55 2.87 11.18
N HIS A 48 -37.87 2.96 12.34
CA HIS A 48 -38.52 3.16 13.63
C HIS A 48 -37.99 4.39 14.38
N HIS A 49 -38.86 5.40 14.53
CA HIS A 49 -38.76 6.43 15.56
C HIS A 49 -39.55 6.01 16.80
N ALA A 50 -39.04 6.33 17.99
CA ALA A 50 -39.81 6.38 19.22
C ALA A 50 -39.90 7.84 19.73
N LYS A 51 -41.03 8.19 20.35
CA LYS A 51 -41.29 9.48 21.02
C LYS A 51 -41.53 9.22 22.50
N ASP A 52 -41.22 10.20 23.36
CA ASP A 52 -41.95 10.34 24.61
C ASP A 52 -42.15 11.82 25.04
N LYS A 53 -42.96 12.04 26.09
CA LYS A 53 -43.71 13.28 26.35
C LYS A 53 -43.05 14.26 27.34
N ARG A 54 -43.70 15.41 27.56
CA ARG A 54 -43.25 16.60 28.34
C ARG A 54 -44.17 16.91 29.54
N HIS A 55 -43.79 17.97 30.29
CA HIS A 55 -44.51 18.73 31.35
C HIS A 55 -44.31 18.24 32.80
N SER A 56 -44.18 19.08 33.85
CA SER A 56 -43.89 20.55 33.97
C SER A 56 -43.67 21.00 35.44
N VAL A 57 -42.90 22.08 35.68
CA VAL A 57 -43.17 23.29 36.54
C VAL A 57 -44.07 23.09 37.80
N GLU A 58 -43.76 23.46 39.07
CA GLU A 58 -42.62 24.10 39.81
C GLU A 58 -42.94 24.03 41.37
N VAL A 59 -42.34 24.63 42.43
CA VAL A 59 -41.25 25.58 42.78
C VAL A 59 -40.90 25.48 44.31
N ARG A 60 -39.79 26.11 44.79
CA ARG A 60 -39.41 26.41 46.23
C ARG A 60 -39.04 25.19 47.13
N ASP A 61 -38.26 25.29 48.22
CA ASP A 61 -37.53 26.41 48.86
C ASP A 61 -36.27 25.98 49.70
N SER A 62 -35.41 26.95 50.05
CA SER A 62 -34.49 27.01 51.23
C SER A 62 -33.18 26.17 51.41
N ALA A 63 -32.22 26.82 52.10
CA ALA A 63 -31.09 26.30 52.92
C ALA A 63 -29.76 25.76 52.30
N SER A 64 -28.85 26.72 52.03
CA SER A 64 -27.37 26.72 52.21
C SER A 64 -26.53 25.44 52.43
N PRO A 65 -25.36 25.37 51.75
CA PRO A 65 -24.09 25.06 52.40
C PRO A 65 -22.98 26.12 52.21
N THR A 66 -21.89 26.03 52.97
CA THR A 66 -20.87 27.09 53.15
C THR A 66 -19.80 27.19 52.06
N ARG A 67 -19.30 28.43 51.87
CA ARG A 67 -18.20 28.82 50.97
C ARG A 67 -16.96 27.91 51.03
N LYS A 68 -16.47 27.47 49.87
CA LYS A 68 -15.01 27.39 49.60
C LYS A 68 -14.69 28.39 48.49
N ARG A 69 -13.75 29.31 48.74
CA ARG A 69 -13.28 30.29 47.75
C ARG A 69 -12.26 29.60 46.85
N THR A 70 -12.64 29.23 45.62
CA THR A 70 -11.65 29.00 44.57
C THR A 70 -11.04 30.34 44.20
N SER A 71 -9.71 30.42 44.18
CA SER A 71 -9.00 31.54 43.56
C SER A 71 -9.31 31.53 42.06
N LYS A 72 -9.88 32.63 41.54
CA LYS A 72 -9.91 32.84 40.10
C LYS A 72 -8.47 33.02 39.64
N ASP A 73 -7.93 32.01 38.98
CA ASP A 73 -6.66 32.15 38.28
C ASP A 73 -6.85 33.19 37.16
N SER A 74 -5.92 34.13 37.04
CA SER A 74 -6.02 35.18 36.02
C SER A 74 -5.81 34.56 34.63
N PRO A 75 -6.58 34.95 33.60
CA PRO A 75 -6.36 34.44 32.25
C PRO A 75 -4.95 34.82 31.80
N ARG A 76 -4.06 33.82 31.77
CA ARG A 76 -2.68 33.97 31.34
C ARG A 76 -2.67 34.27 29.84
N LEU A 77 -2.62 35.56 29.50
CA LEU A 77 -2.48 36.03 28.13
C LEU A 77 -1.31 35.29 27.48
N ALA A 78 -1.60 34.57 26.39
CA ALA A 78 -0.55 33.96 25.59
C ALA A 78 0.31 35.09 24.98
N PRO A 79 1.64 34.91 24.86
CA PRO A 79 2.48 35.88 24.18
C PRO A 79 1.98 36.06 22.74
N VAL A 80 1.70 37.30 22.35
CA VAL A 80 1.30 37.63 20.99
C VAL A 80 2.54 37.50 20.10
N GLN A 81 2.51 36.54 19.16
CA GLN A 81 3.63 36.35 18.24
C GLN A 81 3.74 37.56 17.28
N PRO A 82 4.97 38.03 16.96
CA PRO A 82 5.17 39.25 16.20
C PRO A 82 4.84 39.11 14.70
N ALA A 83 4.72 37.87 14.21
CA ALA A 83 4.27 37.52 12.86
C ALA A 83 3.76 36.07 12.85
N THR A 84 3.06 35.68 11.79
CA THR A 84 2.76 34.27 11.46
C THR A 84 3.39 33.87 10.11
N LEU A 85 3.62 32.56 9.95
CA LEU A 85 4.02 31.91 8.71
C LEU A 85 2.95 30.89 8.28
N GLU A 86 2.57 30.92 7.02
CA GLU A 86 1.65 29.97 6.38
C GLU A 86 2.33 29.37 5.14
N VAL A 87 2.09 28.08 4.83
CA VAL A 87 2.59 27.44 3.60
C VAL A 87 1.41 27.11 2.70
N GLY A 88 1.24 27.90 1.63
CA GLY A 88 0.33 27.62 0.53
C GLY A 88 0.97 26.63 -0.44
N MET A 89 0.22 25.63 -0.87
CA MET A 89 0.62 24.66 -1.90
C MET A 89 -0.05 25.03 -3.21
N GLU A 90 0.69 25.01 -4.31
CA GLU A 90 0.18 25.31 -5.66
C GLU A 90 0.32 24.11 -6.61
N SER A 91 1.29 23.22 -6.37
CA SER A 91 1.46 22.00 -7.18
C SER A 91 0.29 21.01 -7.00
N PRO A 92 0.02 20.16 -8.02
CA PRO A 92 -0.82 18.97 -7.89
C PRO A 92 -0.37 18.02 -6.75
N PRO A 93 -1.16 16.98 -6.42
CA PRO A 93 -0.74 15.91 -5.52
C PRO A 93 0.57 15.27 -5.96
N ILE A 94 1.48 15.03 -5.01
CA ILE A 94 2.83 14.55 -5.30
C ILE A 94 2.78 13.04 -5.58
N VAL A 95 2.67 12.68 -6.86
CA VAL A 95 2.61 11.29 -7.33
C VAL A 95 3.81 10.99 -8.23
N PHE A 96 4.59 9.97 -7.86
CA PHE A 96 5.62 9.41 -8.73
C PHE A 96 5.03 8.34 -9.63
N TYR A 97 5.08 8.55 -10.94
CA TYR A 97 4.67 7.56 -11.93
C TYR A 97 5.83 6.60 -12.23
N GLY A 98 5.54 5.30 -12.22
CA GLY A 98 6.54 4.25 -12.49
C GLY A 98 7.45 3.88 -11.31
N PRO A 99 8.32 2.86 -11.50
CA PRO A 99 9.21 2.36 -10.46
C PRO A 99 10.33 3.36 -10.13
N PRO A 100 10.95 3.26 -8.94
CA PRO A 100 11.93 4.26 -8.46
C PRO A 100 13.10 4.57 -9.41
N GLY A 101 13.53 3.60 -10.22
CA GLY A 101 14.62 3.79 -11.20
C GLY A 101 14.20 4.32 -12.58
N GLN A 102 12.91 4.57 -12.82
CA GLN A 102 12.38 5.07 -14.09
C GLN A 102 11.53 6.34 -13.92
N SER A 103 11.08 6.64 -12.71
CA SER A 103 10.26 7.81 -12.42
C SER A 103 11.10 9.10 -12.48
N THR A 104 10.65 10.05 -13.28
CA THR A 104 11.26 11.39 -13.44
C THR A 104 11.19 12.21 -12.16
N GLY A 105 10.06 12.16 -11.46
CA GLY A 105 9.84 12.88 -10.21
C GLY A 105 8.43 13.42 -10.09
N ALA A 106 8.28 14.46 -9.28
CA ALA A 106 7.06 15.24 -9.16
C ALA A 106 7.41 16.67 -8.75
N LEU A 107 6.79 17.67 -9.38
CA LEU A 107 7.03 19.08 -9.03
C LEU A 107 6.34 19.42 -7.70
N LEU A 108 7.13 19.91 -6.75
CA LEU A 108 6.64 20.57 -5.54
C LEU A 108 6.71 22.09 -5.78
N SER A 109 5.58 22.79 -5.66
CA SER A 109 5.53 24.25 -5.76
C SER A 109 4.49 24.87 -4.82
N GLY A 110 4.73 26.12 -4.44
CA GLY A 110 3.84 26.88 -3.57
C GLY A 110 4.43 28.21 -3.12
N GLN A 111 3.84 28.78 -2.07
CA GLN A 111 4.27 30.04 -1.48
C GLN A 111 4.39 29.94 0.04
N LEU A 112 5.52 30.39 0.59
CA LEU A 112 5.64 30.71 2.00
C LEU A 112 5.09 32.14 2.19
N ILE A 113 4.09 32.27 3.06
CA ILE A 113 3.38 33.53 3.30
C ILE A 113 3.72 34.02 4.70
N LEU A 114 4.32 35.20 4.78
CA LEU A 114 4.64 35.90 6.02
C LEU A 114 3.59 36.97 6.29
N THR A 115 3.02 36.98 7.50
CA THR A 115 2.08 38.03 7.95
C THR A 115 2.59 38.68 9.24
N PRO A 116 3.25 39.85 9.18
CA PRO A 116 3.64 40.60 10.37
C PRO A 116 2.42 41.08 11.17
N HIS A 117 2.47 40.87 12.47
CA HIS A 117 1.48 41.36 13.43
C HIS A 117 1.92 42.65 14.10
N GLU A 118 3.23 42.99 14.10
CA GLU A 118 3.75 44.29 14.52
C GLU A 118 3.94 45.29 13.36
N PRO A 119 3.88 46.63 13.60
CA PRO A 119 3.79 47.63 12.53
C PRO A 119 4.99 47.59 11.58
N GLU A 120 6.15 47.32 12.16
CA GLU A 120 7.43 47.10 11.50
C GLU A 120 8.15 45.98 12.24
N ILE A 121 8.46 44.89 11.53
CA ILE A 121 9.26 43.76 12.02
C ILE A 121 10.54 43.67 11.19
N SER A 122 11.66 43.37 11.82
CA SER A 122 12.92 43.09 11.12
C SER A 122 13.20 41.59 11.19
N ILE A 123 13.33 40.94 10.03
CA ILE A 123 13.59 39.50 9.94
C ILE A 123 15.02 39.31 9.45
N LYS A 124 15.84 38.67 10.29
CA LYS A 124 17.27 38.44 10.07
C LYS A 124 17.51 37.31 9.07
N THR A 125 16.73 36.25 9.18
CA THR A 125 16.74 35.09 8.27
C THR A 125 15.33 34.57 8.08
N LEU A 126 15.01 34.16 6.86
CA LEU A 126 13.81 33.42 6.51
C LEU A 126 14.24 32.21 5.67
N GLU A 127 14.24 31.03 6.29
CA GLU A 127 14.63 29.78 5.65
C GLU A 127 13.48 28.77 5.67
N MET A 128 13.46 27.87 4.69
CA MET A 128 12.63 26.68 4.70
C MET A 128 13.46 25.46 4.32
N VAL A 129 13.19 24.34 4.97
CA VAL A 129 13.87 23.06 4.73
C VAL A 129 12.83 21.99 4.39
N LEU A 130 13.02 21.34 3.25
CA LEU A 130 12.34 20.09 2.90
C LEU A 130 13.11 18.93 3.54
N GLN A 131 12.44 18.15 4.36
CA GLN A 131 13.02 17.02 5.08
C GLN A 131 12.23 15.74 4.84
N ALA A 132 12.94 14.64 4.58
CA ALA A 132 12.40 13.29 4.73
C ALA A 132 12.69 12.80 6.16
N LYS A 133 11.70 12.19 6.80
CA LYS A 133 11.78 11.72 8.18
C LYS A 133 11.33 10.27 8.26
N VAL A 134 12.27 9.38 8.58
CA VAL A 134 11.97 7.98 8.85
C VAL A 134 11.91 7.76 10.36
N THR A 135 10.84 7.14 10.84
CA THR A 135 10.61 6.85 12.26
C THR A 135 10.42 5.35 12.48
N THR A 136 11.35 4.67 13.17
CA THR A 136 11.17 3.25 13.57
C THR A 136 10.26 3.14 14.79
N LYS A 137 9.38 2.14 14.80
CA LYS A 137 8.55 1.77 15.97
C LYS A 137 9.26 0.78 16.91
N ARG A 138 10.40 0.21 16.50
CA ARG A 138 11.19 -0.76 17.28
C ARG A 138 12.67 -0.31 17.37
N PRO A 139 12.98 0.83 18.01
CA PRO A 139 14.35 1.38 18.08
C PRO A 139 15.30 0.51 18.91
N VAL A 140 16.62 0.63 18.68
CA VAL A 140 17.67 -0.08 19.43
C VAL A 140 17.62 0.21 20.95
N LYS A 141 17.16 1.41 21.32
CA LYS A 141 16.72 1.78 22.68
C LYS A 141 15.43 2.60 22.58
N HIS A 142 14.40 2.19 23.33
CA HIS A 142 13.05 2.77 23.33
C HIS A 142 13.04 4.30 23.41
N ASP A 143 13.69 4.84 24.44
CA ASP A 143 13.61 6.28 24.79
C ASP A 143 14.78 7.10 24.22
N CYS A 144 15.29 6.73 23.04
CA CYS A 144 16.40 7.44 22.40
C CYS A 144 15.98 8.06 21.06
N PRO A 145 15.82 9.40 20.95
CA PRO A 145 15.35 10.03 19.72
C PRO A 145 16.26 9.74 18.51
N GLU A 146 17.57 9.69 18.73
CA GLU A 146 18.57 9.33 17.70
C GLU A 146 18.45 7.87 17.19
N CYS A 147 17.78 6.98 17.93
CA CYS A 147 17.46 5.62 17.49
C CYS A 147 16.02 5.46 17.00
N VAL A 148 15.15 6.46 17.20
CA VAL A 148 13.73 6.44 16.82
C VAL A 148 13.49 7.17 15.51
N THR A 149 14.09 8.37 15.33
CA THR A 149 13.91 9.21 14.14
C THR A 149 15.23 9.47 13.43
N LYS A 150 15.27 9.17 12.13
CA LYS A 150 16.34 9.55 11.19
C LYS A 150 15.76 10.56 10.20
N THR A 151 16.24 11.80 10.29
CA THR A 151 15.80 12.92 9.42
C THR A 151 16.90 13.26 8.44
N THR A 152 16.57 13.40 7.16
CA THR A 152 17.47 13.82 6.09
C THR A 152 16.93 15.06 5.39
N GLU A 153 17.72 16.11 5.36
CA GLU A 153 17.48 17.31 4.55
C GLU A 153 17.59 16.96 3.07
N LEU A 154 16.54 17.25 2.30
CA LEU A 154 16.50 17.06 0.84
C LEU A 154 16.83 18.35 0.10
N PHE A 155 16.30 19.48 0.58
CA PHE A 155 16.54 20.79 0.00
C PHE A 155 16.31 21.92 1.03
N ARG A 156 16.93 23.07 0.81
CA ARG A 156 16.80 24.27 1.64
C ARG A 156 16.67 25.52 0.79
N TRP A 157 15.59 26.26 0.99
CA TRP A 157 15.40 27.60 0.44
C TRP A 157 15.84 28.64 1.47
N LYS A 158 16.57 29.66 1.01
CA LYS A 158 16.84 30.89 1.77
C LYS A 158 16.15 32.03 1.03
N PHE A 159 15.16 32.65 1.65
CA PHE A 159 14.32 33.66 1.00
C PHE A 159 14.84 35.08 1.15
N LEU A 160 15.76 35.31 2.09
CA LEU A 160 16.40 36.60 2.36
C LEU A 160 17.92 36.43 2.38
N SER A 161 18.62 37.25 1.59
CA SER A 161 20.07 37.36 1.64
C SER A 161 20.55 38.21 2.83
N GLU A 162 19.74 39.18 3.24
CA GLU A 162 20.07 40.20 4.25
C GLU A 162 18.87 40.52 5.16
N PRO A 163 19.11 41.00 6.40
CA PRO A 163 18.04 41.36 7.32
C PRO A 163 17.07 42.41 6.76
N THR A 164 15.81 42.04 6.59
CA THR A 164 14.81 42.84 5.85
C THR A 164 13.67 43.30 6.76
N HIS A 165 13.19 44.53 6.54
CA HIS A 165 12.10 45.13 7.30
C HIS A 165 10.74 44.94 6.59
N PHE A 166 9.75 44.42 7.32
CA PHE A 166 8.42 44.12 6.80
C PHE A 166 7.33 44.89 7.54
N ARG A 167 6.37 45.42 6.78
CA ARG A 167 5.16 46.11 7.28
C ARG A 167 4.00 45.13 7.45
N ARG A 168 2.98 45.50 8.24
CA ARG A 168 1.68 44.77 8.38
C ARG A 168 0.94 44.56 7.04
N ARG A 169 1.36 43.57 6.26
CA ARG A 169 0.77 43.06 5.00
C ARG A 169 1.14 41.58 4.85
N LYS A 170 0.46 40.82 3.99
CA LYS A 170 0.97 39.50 3.57
C LYS A 170 2.14 39.70 2.60
N HIS A 171 3.26 39.02 2.85
CA HIS A 171 4.42 38.97 1.97
C HIS A 171 4.59 37.54 1.47
N HIS A 172 4.76 37.38 0.16
CA HIS A 172 4.65 36.09 -0.52
C HIS A 172 6.01 35.71 -1.09
N PHE A 173 6.52 34.55 -0.69
CA PHE A 173 7.81 34.01 -1.11
C PHE A 173 7.57 32.70 -1.87
N PRO A 174 7.57 32.72 -3.22
CA PRO A 174 7.35 31.52 -4.02
C PRO A 174 8.52 30.54 -3.85
N PHE A 175 8.21 29.25 -3.89
CA PHE A 175 9.19 28.17 -3.87
C PHE A 175 8.81 27.07 -4.84
N SER A 176 9.83 26.43 -5.42
CA SER A 176 9.68 25.20 -6.19
C SER A 176 10.87 24.26 -5.96
N TYR A 177 10.65 22.97 -6.18
CA TYR A 177 11.67 21.92 -6.20
C TYR A 177 11.13 20.68 -6.94
N LEU A 178 11.94 20.05 -7.80
CA LEU A 178 11.59 18.78 -8.41
C LEU A 178 11.97 17.64 -7.45
N LEU A 179 10.99 16.95 -6.87
CA LEU A 179 11.23 15.81 -5.99
C LEU A 179 11.76 14.63 -6.82
N PRO A 180 12.95 14.07 -6.53
CA PRO A 180 13.53 13.00 -7.34
C PRO A 180 12.68 11.73 -7.29
N GLY A 181 12.33 11.17 -8.46
CA GLY A 181 11.41 10.04 -8.57
C GLY A 181 11.89 8.71 -7.97
N HIS A 182 13.12 8.65 -7.42
CA HIS A 182 13.65 7.49 -6.71
C HIS A 182 13.31 7.44 -5.21
N ILE A 183 12.82 8.52 -4.61
CA ILE A 183 12.56 8.54 -3.15
C ILE A 183 11.32 7.69 -2.78
N PRO A 184 11.26 7.07 -1.58
CA PRO A 184 10.13 6.24 -1.17
C PRO A 184 8.83 7.05 -1.06
N ALA A 185 7.68 6.39 -1.27
CA ALA A 185 6.39 6.99 -0.97
C ALA A 185 6.18 7.17 0.55
N THR A 186 5.30 8.08 0.95
CA THR A 186 4.80 8.20 2.32
C THR A 186 4.12 6.90 2.72
N SER A 187 4.55 6.31 3.85
CA SER A 187 4.05 5.03 4.33
C SER A 187 3.98 5.04 5.85
N HIS A 188 2.81 4.72 6.41
CA HIS A 188 2.48 4.86 7.84
C HIS A 188 2.32 3.47 8.48
N GLY A 189 3.39 2.67 8.44
CA GLY A 189 3.37 1.30 8.92
C GLY A 189 3.54 1.14 10.43
N PHE A 190 3.22 -0.07 10.90
CA PHE A 190 3.37 -0.45 12.31
C PHE A 190 4.84 -0.75 12.71
N MET A 191 5.74 -0.91 11.73
CA MET A 191 7.18 -1.08 11.95
C MET A 191 7.98 0.20 11.77
N GLY A 192 7.59 1.01 10.78
CA GLY A 192 8.27 2.23 10.39
C GLY A 192 7.30 3.21 9.73
N VAL A 193 7.61 4.50 9.85
CA VAL A 193 6.87 5.60 9.21
C VAL A 193 7.82 6.39 8.35
N VAL A 194 7.44 6.67 7.11
CA VAL A 194 8.15 7.56 6.18
C VAL A 194 7.27 8.79 5.95
N ASP A 195 7.69 9.92 6.48
CA ASP A 195 7.05 11.22 6.33
C ASP A 195 7.93 12.19 5.53
N TYR A 196 7.29 13.13 4.84
CA TYR A 196 7.94 14.30 4.25
C TYR A 196 7.34 15.56 4.84
N LEU A 197 8.19 16.55 5.16
CA LEU A 197 7.76 17.81 5.75
C LEU A 197 8.53 19.00 5.20
N LEU A 198 7.83 20.10 5.03
CA LEU A 198 8.39 21.44 4.92
C LEU A 198 8.40 22.06 6.32
N SER A 199 9.57 22.51 6.78
CA SER A 199 9.71 23.28 8.01
C SER A 199 10.32 24.64 7.67
N ALA A 200 9.59 25.72 7.96
CA ALA A 200 10.06 27.09 7.73
C ALA A 200 10.23 27.84 9.05
N GLU A 201 11.26 28.67 9.12
CA GLU A 201 11.67 29.41 10.32
C GLU A 201 12.07 30.84 9.94
N ALA A 202 11.50 31.81 10.67
CA ALA A 202 11.82 33.22 10.58
C ALA A 202 12.44 33.70 11.90
N ILE A 203 13.73 34.05 11.87
CA ILE A 203 14.40 34.66 13.03
C ILE A 203 14.14 36.17 12.99
N THR A 204 13.36 36.66 13.94
CA THR A 204 12.95 38.07 14.01
C THR A 204 13.94 38.92 14.83
N ASN A 205 13.66 40.21 14.97
CA ASN A 205 14.30 41.09 15.95
C ASN A 205 13.79 40.86 17.38
N PHE A 206 12.66 40.18 17.56
CA PHE A 206 12.15 39.74 18.85
C PHE A 206 12.83 38.43 19.28
N SER A 207 12.67 38.04 20.56
CA SER A 207 13.41 36.93 21.17
C SER A 207 12.96 35.53 20.75
N GLU A 208 11.80 35.39 20.11
CA GLU A 208 11.24 34.11 19.70
C GLU A 208 11.23 33.99 18.15
N PRO A 209 11.72 32.86 17.58
CA PRO A 209 11.57 32.58 16.16
C PRO A 209 10.13 32.17 15.84
N VAL A 210 9.61 32.62 14.70
CA VAL A 210 8.31 32.19 14.19
C VAL A 210 8.55 30.99 13.29
N ASN A 211 7.83 29.89 13.49
CA ASN A 211 7.99 28.68 12.70
C ASN A 211 6.65 28.10 12.21
N VAL A 212 6.71 27.31 11.13
CA VAL A 212 5.58 26.56 10.59
C VAL A 212 6.08 25.21 10.05
N THR A 213 5.27 24.16 10.18
CA THR A 213 5.58 22.84 9.64
C THR A 213 4.39 22.28 8.87
N ARG A 214 4.61 21.87 7.62
CA ARG A 214 3.59 21.32 6.71
C ARG A 214 4.02 19.94 6.24
N TYR A 215 3.23 18.92 6.57
CA TYR A 215 3.42 17.56 6.05
C TYR A 215 3.00 17.46 4.57
N LEU A 216 3.77 16.72 3.79
CA LEU A 216 3.51 16.39 2.39
C LEU A 216 3.17 14.90 2.27
N LYS A 217 2.08 14.55 1.58
CA LYS A 217 1.83 13.16 1.17
C LYS A 217 2.48 12.93 -0.18
N VAL A 218 3.45 12.01 -0.22
CA VAL A 218 4.12 11.55 -1.43
C VAL A 218 3.58 10.16 -1.77
N GLN A 219 3.10 9.96 -2.99
CA GLN A 219 2.52 8.70 -3.46
C GLN A 219 3.34 8.13 -4.62
N ARG A 220 3.18 6.84 -4.91
CA ARG A 220 3.74 6.21 -6.11
C ARG A 220 2.68 5.37 -6.81
N ALA A 221 2.52 5.59 -8.10
CA ALA A 221 1.59 4.87 -8.96
C ALA A 221 2.37 4.07 -10.01
N LEU A 222 2.23 2.74 -9.96
CA LEU A 222 2.75 1.83 -10.99
C LEU A 222 1.64 1.55 -11.99
N MET A 223 1.85 1.94 -13.25
CA MET A 223 0.87 1.71 -14.32
C MET A 223 0.71 0.21 -14.58
N PRO A 224 -0.52 -0.30 -14.80
CA PRO A 224 -0.74 -1.70 -15.15
C PRO A 224 -0.04 -2.10 -16.44
N GLY A 225 0.96 -2.97 -16.33
CA GLY A 225 1.55 -3.70 -17.45
C GLY A 225 0.85 -5.05 -17.69
N LEU A 226 1.38 -5.83 -18.64
CA LEU A 226 0.92 -7.18 -18.97
C LEU A 226 0.85 -8.12 -17.75
N ASP A 227 -0.14 -9.01 -17.73
CA ASP A 227 -0.34 -9.96 -16.64
C ASP A 227 0.86 -10.90 -16.44
N LYS A 228 1.15 -11.20 -15.17
CA LYS A 228 2.20 -12.12 -14.75
C LYS A 228 1.74 -13.55 -14.96
N ASN A 229 2.32 -14.24 -15.93
CA ASN A 229 2.24 -15.70 -16.05
C ASN A 229 3.38 -16.35 -15.24
N SER A 230 3.04 -17.30 -14.36
CA SER A 230 4.00 -18.06 -13.57
C SER A 230 3.66 -19.55 -13.62
N THR A 231 4.64 -20.41 -13.90
CA THR A 231 4.44 -21.86 -14.02
C THR A 231 5.32 -22.62 -13.03
N ARG A 232 4.74 -23.59 -12.32
CA ARG A 232 5.39 -24.40 -11.28
C ARG A 232 5.12 -25.89 -11.47
N ILE A 233 6.19 -26.68 -11.48
CA ILE A 233 6.16 -28.15 -11.57
C ILE A 233 6.21 -28.73 -10.15
N PHE A 234 5.52 -29.85 -9.90
CA PHE A 234 5.45 -30.51 -8.58
C PHE A 234 6.00 -31.95 -8.57
N PRO A 235 7.32 -32.16 -8.62
CA PRO A 235 7.93 -33.48 -8.41
C PRO A 235 7.52 -34.08 -7.04
N PRO A 236 7.35 -35.41 -6.93
CA PRO A 236 7.57 -36.45 -7.95
C PRO A 236 6.32 -36.72 -8.82
N THR A 237 5.38 -35.78 -8.93
CA THR A 237 4.19 -35.92 -9.78
C THR A 237 4.36 -35.18 -11.11
N ASN A 238 3.58 -35.57 -12.12
CA ASN A 238 3.53 -34.90 -13.42
C ASN A 238 2.73 -33.58 -13.40
N LEU A 239 2.33 -33.10 -12.21
CA LEU A 239 1.47 -31.93 -12.05
C LEU A 239 2.25 -30.64 -12.34
N VAL A 240 1.72 -29.86 -13.28
CA VAL A 240 2.21 -28.52 -13.63
C VAL A 240 1.09 -27.53 -13.43
N ALA A 241 1.28 -26.53 -12.57
CA ALA A 241 0.34 -25.43 -12.39
C ALA A 241 0.88 -24.17 -13.07
N SER A 242 0.11 -23.60 -13.99
CA SER A 242 0.30 -22.25 -14.54
C SER A 242 -0.71 -21.31 -13.91
N VAL A 243 -0.28 -20.12 -13.51
CA VAL A 243 -1.12 -19.09 -12.89
C VAL A 243 -0.92 -17.77 -13.62
N ILE A 244 -2.01 -17.08 -13.93
CA ILE A 244 -2.05 -15.74 -14.50
C ILE A 244 -2.70 -14.82 -13.47
N LEU A 245 -2.03 -13.70 -13.16
CA LEU A 245 -2.51 -12.66 -12.25
C LEU A 245 -2.03 -11.27 -12.70
N PRO A 246 -2.71 -10.17 -12.32
CA PRO A 246 -2.32 -8.83 -12.68
C PRO A 246 -0.88 -8.44 -12.32
N SER A 247 -0.29 -7.58 -13.16
CA SER A 247 1.03 -6.98 -12.93
C SER A 247 1.10 -6.20 -11.62
N VAL A 248 0.08 -5.40 -11.34
CA VAL A 248 -0.09 -4.56 -10.15
C VAL A 248 -1.47 -4.77 -9.54
N VAL A 249 -1.59 -4.54 -8.24
CA VAL A 249 -2.87 -4.59 -7.51
C VAL A 249 -3.00 -3.34 -6.63
N TYR A 250 -4.23 -3.00 -6.22
CA TYR A 250 -4.51 -1.77 -5.49
C TYR A 250 -5.00 -2.06 -4.05
N PRO A 251 -4.71 -1.16 -3.08
CA PRO A 251 -5.31 -1.18 -1.76
C PRO A 251 -6.84 -1.38 -1.81
N MET A 252 -7.33 -2.27 -0.94
CA MET A 252 -8.76 -2.57 -0.76
C MET A 252 -9.48 -3.02 -2.06
N GLY A 253 -8.74 -3.58 -3.02
CA GLY A 253 -9.28 -4.18 -4.25
C GLY A 253 -9.35 -5.71 -4.22
N GLU A 254 -10.28 -6.25 -4.99
CA GLU A 254 -10.21 -7.61 -5.54
C GLU A 254 -9.52 -7.60 -6.91
N PHE A 255 -8.95 -8.75 -7.30
CA PHE A 255 -8.32 -8.97 -8.58
C PHE A 255 -8.50 -10.44 -9.03
N PRO A 256 -8.70 -10.70 -10.33
CA PRO A 256 -8.86 -12.05 -10.82
C PRO A 256 -7.53 -12.81 -10.79
N VAL A 257 -7.60 -14.12 -10.56
CA VAL A 257 -6.49 -15.06 -10.67
C VAL A 257 -6.99 -16.28 -11.45
N GLN A 258 -6.34 -16.58 -12.56
CA GLN A 258 -6.61 -17.79 -13.35
C GLN A 258 -5.55 -18.84 -13.01
N LEU A 259 -5.97 -20.08 -12.79
CA LEU A 259 -5.11 -21.21 -12.43
C LEU A 259 -5.43 -22.42 -13.29
N ARG A 260 -4.41 -22.95 -13.97
CA ARG A 260 -4.49 -24.08 -14.89
C ARG A 260 -3.55 -25.19 -14.43
N LEU A 261 -4.10 -26.34 -14.07
CA LEU A 261 -3.35 -27.51 -13.57
C LEU A 261 -3.39 -28.63 -14.63
N ALA A 262 -2.25 -28.88 -15.26
CA ALA A 262 -2.04 -29.91 -16.28
C ALA A 262 -1.30 -31.14 -15.71
N GLY A 263 -1.34 -32.25 -16.45
CA GLY A 263 -0.71 -33.52 -16.04
C GLY A 263 -1.49 -34.24 -14.92
N VAL A 264 -2.79 -33.93 -14.78
CA VAL A 264 -3.67 -34.52 -13.76
C VAL A 264 -4.08 -35.96 -14.07
N VAL A 265 -3.98 -36.42 -15.32
CA VAL A 265 -4.25 -37.82 -15.72
C VAL A 265 -2.95 -38.52 -16.14
N THR A 266 -2.80 -39.77 -15.72
CA THR A 266 -1.77 -40.69 -16.21
C THR A 266 -2.46 -42.00 -16.58
N LYS A 267 -2.49 -42.30 -17.89
CA LYS A 267 -3.11 -43.52 -18.46
C LYS A 267 -2.11 -44.68 -18.37
N SER A 268 -2.60 -45.89 -18.13
CA SER A 268 -1.84 -47.14 -17.95
C SER A 268 -2.63 -48.31 -18.53
N ASN A 269 -2.02 -49.48 -18.72
CA ASN A 269 -2.63 -50.60 -19.45
C ASN A 269 -3.92 -51.14 -18.80
N ASP A 270 -4.05 -51.10 -17.47
CA ASP A 270 -5.23 -51.59 -16.74
C ASP A 270 -6.27 -50.51 -16.39
N GLY A 271 -5.93 -49.23 -16.56
CA GLY A 271 -6.76 -48.11 -16.12
C GLY A 271 -6.04 -46.77 -16.14
N GLN A 272 -6.70 -45.73 -15.64
CA GLN A 272 -6.14 -44.39 -15.50
C GLN A 272 -6.08 -43.94 -14.05
N VAL A 273 -4.95 -43.37 -13.66
CA VAL A 273 -4.77 -42.62 -12.41
C VAL A 273 -5.09 -41.16 -12.71
N ARG A 274 -5.90 -40.52 -11.86
CA ARG A 274 -6.20 -39.09 -11.97
C ARG A 274 -6.07 -38.35 -10.65
N TRP A 275 -5.65 -37.10 -10.70
CA TRP A 275 -5.64 -36.16 -9.59
C TRP A 275 -6.89 -35.29 -9.64
N ARG A 276 -7.60 -35.18 -8.52
CA ARG A 276 -8.77 -34.31 -8.38
C ARG A 276 -8.57 -33.32 -7.23
N ILE A 277 -8.79 -32.03 -7.49
CA ILE A 277 -8.82 -31.00 -6.45
C ILE A 277 -9.95 -31.32 -5.46
N ARG A 278 -9.64 -31.22 -4.16
CA ARG A 278 -10.59 -31.39 -3.05
C ARG A 278 -10.86 -30.08 -2.31
N ARG A 279 -9.89 -29.17 -2.30
CA ARG A 279 -9.94 -27.83 -1.70
C ARG A 279 -8.81 -26.98 -2.29
N MET A 280 -9.03 -25.68 -2.42
CA MET A 280 -8.02 -24.68 -2.75
C MET A 280 -8.17 -23.51 -1.78
N ASN A 281 -7.08 -23.03 -1.21
CA ASN A 281 -7.06 -21.86 -0.35
C ASN A 281 -6.15 -20.81 -0.99
N TRP A 282 -6.48 -19.52 -0.85
CA TRP A 282 -5.53 -18.44 -1.14
C TRP A 282 -5.36 -17.55 0.10
N ARG A 283 -4.20 -16.89 0.20
CA ARG A 283 -3.86 -15.93 1.26
C ARG A 283 -2.98 -14.81 0.68
N VAL A 284 -3.28 -13.56 1.00
CA VAL A 284 -2.47 -12.38 0.70
C VAL A 284 -1.80 -11.92 1.99
N ASP A 285 -0.48 -11.84 1.99
CA ASP A 285 0.34 -11.43 3.11
C ASP A 285 1.09 -10.12 2.81
N GLU A 286 0.93 -9.13 3.69
CA GLU A 286 1.85 -7.99 3.80
C GLU A 286 3.03 -8.41 4.68
N THR A 287 4.25 -8.23 4.19
CA THR A 287 5.47 -8.38 5.00
C THR A 287 6.16 -7.03 5.11
N SER A 288 6.16 -6.48 6.33
CA SER A 288 6.91 -5.28 6.68
C SER A 288 8.29 -5.66 7.23
N LYS A 289 9.31 -4.84 6.94
CA LYS A 289 10.67 -4.97 7.46
C LYS A 289 11.20 -3.61 7.88
N MET A 290 11.95 -3.57 8.98
CA MET A 290 12.63 -2.36 9.46
C MET A 290 13.99 -2.72 10.05
N ILE A 291 15.07 -2.15 9.51
CA ILE A 291 16.40 -2.20 10.10
C ILE A 291 16.57 -1.01 11.04
N SER A 292 16.50 -1.28 12.34
CA SER A 292 16.75 -0.26 13.36
C SER A 292 18.25 -0.07 13.56
N GLU A 293 18.83 0.92 12.88
CA GLU A 293 20.20 1.40 13.09
C GLU A 293 20.44 1.85 14.54
N ALA A 294 21.65 1.65 15.05
CA ALA A 294 22.05 2.18 16.35
C ALA A 294 22.72 3.56 16.20
N CYS A 295 22.32 4.53 17.03
CA CYS A 295 23.08 5.78 17.13
C CYS A 295 24.45 5.57 17.79
N LYS A 296 25.33 6.58 17.70
CA LYS A 296 26.71 6.56 18.25
C LYS A 296 26.77 6.16 19.73
N LYS A 297 25.71 6.42 20.51
CA LYS A 297 25.60 6.08 21.95
C LYS A 297 25.21 4.62 22.22
N HIS A 298 24.67 3.90 21.22
CA HIS A 298 24.16 2.53 21.35
C HIS A 298 24.79 1.54 20.36
N VAL A 299 25.74 1.97 19.52
CA VAL A 299 26.46 1.15 18.53
C VAL A 299 27.10 -0.13 19.12
N ALA A 300 27.55 -0.08 20.37
CA ALA A 300 28.08 -1.24 21.09
C ALA A 300 27.04 -2.36 21.27
N LYS A 301 25.74 -2.03 21.38
CA LYS A 301 24.64 -3.00 21.57
C LYS A 301 24.33 -3.81 20.30
N VAL A 302 24.73 -3.32 19.12
CA VAL A 302 24.56 -4.01 17.82
C VAL A 302 25.87 -4.56 17.24
N GLY A 303 26.97 -4.47 18.00
CA GLY A 303 28.25 -5.09 17.65
C GLY A 303 29.06 -4.37 16.56
N GLY A 304 28.94 -3.05 16.44
CA GLY A 304 29.79 -2.22 15.57
C GLY A 304 29.02 -1.19 14.73
N GLU A 305 29.75 -0.23 14.15
CA GLU A 305 29.18 0.78 13.25
C GLU A 305 28.56 0.15 12.00
N GLY A 306 27.55 0.82 11.43
CA GLY A 306 26.79 0.33 10.27
C GLY A 306 25.86 -0.85 10.53
N LYS A 307 25.85 -1.44 11.74
CA LYS A 307 24.91 -2.52 12.11
C LYS A 307 23.60 -1.96 12.68
N GLY A 308 22.53 -2.71 12.45
CA GLY A 308 21.21 -2.45 13.00
C GLY A 308 20.50 -3.76 13.34
N VAL A 309 19.42 -3.66 14.11
CA VAL A 309 18.56 -4.81 14.42
C VAL A 309 17.51 -4.93 13.31
N LEU A 310 17.53 -6.04 12.56
CA LEU A 310 16.45 -6.36 11.65
C LEU A 310 15.21 -6.76 12.45
N HIS A 311 14.10 -6.07 12.18
CA HIS A 311 12.77 -6.48 12.57
C HIS A 311 11.99 -6.84 11.30
N GLU A 312 11.25 -7.94 11.35
CA GLU A 312 10.33 -8.41 10.31
C GLU A 312 9.03 -8.89 10.97
N ASP A 313 7.91 -8.69 10.29
CA ASP A 313 6.58 -9.05 10.79
C ASP A 313 5.59 -9.15 9.60
N THR A 314 4.54 -9.96 9.73
CA THR A 314 3.72 -10.39 8.58
C THR A 314 2.22 -10.46 8.90
N VAL A 315 1.39 -9.77 8.11
CA VAL A 315 -0.04 -9.58 8.34
C VAL A 315 -0.89 -10.24 7.24
N ASP A 316 -1.87 -11.04 7.64
CA ASP A 316 -2.90 -11.65 6.77
C ASP A 316 -3.92 -10.58 6.31
N LEU A 317 -3.69 -9.99 5.14
CA LEU A 317 -4.57 -9.00 4.53
C LEU A 317 -5.85 -9.62 3.93
N GLY A 318 -5.83 -10.89 3.55
CA GLY A 318 -6.92 -11.53 2.80
C GLY A 318 -6.72 -13.03 2.65
N ARG A 319 -7.82 -13.79 2.71
CA ARG A 319 -7.81 -15.26 2.49
C ARG A 319 -9.22 -15.78 2.19
N ASP A 320 -9.31 -16.90 1.47
CA ASP A 320 -10.56 -17.67 1.31
C ASP A 320 -10.28 -19.18 1.13
N ASP A 321 -11.33 -20.01 1.35
CA ASP A 321 -11.33 -21.48 1.39
C ASP A 321 -12.28 -22.09 0.33
N ILE A 322 -11.83 -22.12 -0.92
CA ILE A 322 -12.59 -22.54 -2.10
C ILE A 322 -12.71 -24.09 -2.17
N LYS A 323 -13.94 -24.60 -2.21
CA LYS A 323 -14.26 -26.04 -2.17
C LYS A 323 -14.96 -26.58 -3.44
N ARG A 324 -15.27 -25.70 -4.39
CA ARG A 324 -15.96 -25.97 -5.68
C ARG A 324 -15.54 -24.88 -6.69
N GLY A 325 -15.99 -24.98 -7.94
CA GLY A 325 -15.81 -23.92 -8.95
C GLY A 325 -14.77 -24.20 -10.04
N TRP A 326 -13.99 -25.28 -9.91
CA TRP A 326 -13.04 -25.71 -10.93
C TRP A 326 -13.71 -26.59 -12.01
N LYS A 327 -13.33 -26.36 -13.28
CA LYS A 327 -13.69 -27.18 -14.44
C LYS A 327 -12.66 -28.32 -14.56
N THR A 328 -13.06 -29.53 -14.93
CA THR A 328 -12.16 -30.69 -15.05
C THR A 328 -12.36 -31.43 -16.37
N ASP A 329 -11.31 -31.54 -17.17
CA ASP A 329 -11.21 -32.42 -18.33
C ASP A 329 -10.26 -33.58 -17.98
N PHE A 330 -10.75 -34.82 -18.10
CA PHE A 330 -9.96 -36.03 -17.86
C PHE A 330 -9.76 -36.87 -19.13
N ASP A 331 -10.28 -36.41 -20.26
CA ASP A 331 -10.32 -37.15 -21.52
C ASP A 331 -9.15 -36.74 -22.42
N THR A 332 -8.87 -35.43 -22.50
CA THR A 332 -7.68 -34.83 -23.13
C THR A 332 -6.38 -35.46 -22.60
N GLU A 333 -5.35 -35.52 -23.44
CA GLU A 333 -4.04 -36.07 -23.07
C GLU A 333 -3.40 -35.32 -21.90
N GLY A 334 -2.90 -36.07 -20.91
CA GLY A 334 -2.43 -35.51 -19.63
C GLY A 334 -3.52 -34.95 -18.71
N GLY A 335 -4.73 -34.68 -19.21
CA GLY A 335 -5.85 -34.07 -18.48
C GLY A 335 -5.59 -32.63 -18.02
N LEU A 336 -6.68 -31.93 -17.69
CA LEU A 336 -6.65 -30.52 -17.32
C LEU A 336 -7.66 -30.17 -16.23
N ILE A 337 -7.27 -29.28 -15.32
CA ILE A 337 -8.20 -28.62 -14.38
C ILE A 337 -7.99 -27.12 -14.46
N GLU A 338 -9.07 -26.36 -14.59
CA GLU A 338 -9.07 -24.91 -14.70
C GLU A 338 -9.89 -24.29 -13.57
N VAL A 339 -9.34 -23.25 -12.94
CA VAL A 339 -9.92 -22.55 -11.79
C VAL A 339 -9.78 -21.06 -12.00
N GLU A 340 -10.86 -20.32 -11.81
CA GLU A 340 -10.85 -18.85 -11.84
C GLU A 340 -11.42 -18.38 -10.50
N PHE A 341 -10.74 -17.43 -9.85
CA PHE A 341 -11.16 -16.90 -8.56
C PHE A 341 -10.70 -15.45 -8.37
N ASN A 342 -11.45 -14.68 -7.59
CA ASN A 342 -10.97 -13.39 -7.12
C ASN A 342 -10.12 -13.62 -5.86
N ALA A 343 -8.90 -13.10 -5.88
CA ALA A 343 -8.14 -12.81 -4.67
C ALA A 343 -8.34 -11.34 -4.30
N GLY A 344 -8.12 -10.96 -3.04
CA GLY A 344 -8.36 -9.57 -2.62
C GLY A 344 -7.84 -9.23 -1.24
N ILE A 345 -7.75 -7.92 -0.99
CA ILE A 345 -7.34 -7.34 0.29
C ILE A 345 -8.61 -6.93 1.05
N ARG A 346 -8.82 -7.47 2.26
CA ARG A 346 -10.06 -7.24 3.04
C ARG A 346 -10.23 -5.75 3.35
N PRO A 347 -11.42 -5.16 3.17
CA PRO A 347 -11.73 -3.84 3.70
C PRO A 347 -11.45 -3.76 5.20
N GLY A 348 -10.90 -2.63 5.67
CA GLY A 348 -10.55 -2.41 7.07
C GLY A 348 -9.21 -3.01 7.53
N SER A 349 -8.47 -3.72 6.66
CA SER A 349 -7.12 -4.24 6.97
C SER A 349 -6.00 -3.17 6.98
N SER A 350 -6.33 -1.91 6.64
CA SER A 350 -5.38 -0.79 6.49
C SER A 350 -4.07 -1.16 5.74
N PRO A 351 -4.17 -1.73 4.53
CA PRO A 351 -3.02 -2.24 3.78
C PRO A 351 -2.09 -1.11 3.35
N LEU A 352 -0.79 -1.36 3.38
CA LEU A 352 0.22 -0.45 2.83
C LEU A 352 0.41 -0.70 1.33
N CYS A 353 1.15 0.19 0.66
CA CYS A 353 1.69 -0.07 -0.69
C CYS A 353 3.13 -0.58 -0.58
N ASP A 354 3.59 -1.29 -1.62
CA ASP A 354 4.98 -1.70 -1.76
C ASP A 354 5.89 -0.45 -1.70
N VAL A 355 6.81 -0.44 -0.74
CA VAL A 355 7.76 0.65 -0.53
C VAL A 355 9.11 0.08 -0.12
N GLU A 356 10.19 0.74 -0.54
CA GLU A 356 11.56 0.41 -0.17
C GLU A 356 12.31 1.71 0.08
N SER A 357 12.89 1.85 1.27
CA SER A 357 13.59 3.06 1.71
C SER A 357 15.08 2.76 1.93
N PRO A 358 16.00 3.64 1.50
CA PRO A 358 17.44 3.53 1.83
C PRO A 358 17.76 3.48 3.33
N SER A 359 16.78 3.75 4.20
CA SER A 359 16.86 3.58 5.66
C SER A 359 16.66 2.14 6.17
N GLY A 360 16.44 1.17 5.28
CA GLY A 360 16.16 -0.22 5.65
C GLY A 360 14.72 -0.48 6.11
N TYR A 361 13.79 0.44 5.82
CA TYR A 361 12.34 0.17 5.87
C TYR A 361 11.88 -0.37 4.52
N SER A 362 11.18 -1.50 4.49
CA SER A 362 10.46 -1.95 3.29
C SER A 362 9.16 -2.67 3.61
N VAL A 363 8.25 -2.68 2.62
CA VAL A 363 6.98 -3.41 2.66
C VAL A 363 6.78 -4.10 1.33
N HIS A 364 6.45 -5.40 1.36
CA HIS A 364 6.23 -6.22 0.15
C HIS A 364 5.05 -7.18 0.35
N HIS A 365 4.35 -7.48 -0.74
CA HIS A 365 3.16 -8.32 -0.71
C HIS A 365 3.34 -9.66 -1.44
N ASN A 366 2.76 -10.73 -0.90
CA ASN A 366 2.78 -12.06 -1.52
C ASN A 366 1.40 -12.71 -1.54
N LEU A 367 1.04 -13.29 -2.69
CA LEU A 367 -0.10 -14.21 -2.83
C LEU A 367 0.41 -15.64 -2.64
N SER A 368 -0.01 -16.30 -1.57
CA SER A 368 0.15 -17.74 -1.38
C SER A 368 -1.10 -18.48 -1.82
N VAL A 369 -0.97 -19.53 -2.64
CA VAL A 369 -2.07 -20.44 -3.01
C VAL A 369 -1.70 -21.86 -2.61
N GLU A 370 -2.64 -22.56 -1.98
CA GLU A 370 -2.51 -23.94 -1.53
C GLU A 370 -3.63 -24.81 -2.11
N ILE A 371 -3.29 -25.81 -2.92
CA ILE A 371 -4.25 -26.74 -3.54
C ILE A 371 -4.09 -28.12 -2.91
N ILE A 372 -5.18 -28.67 -2.37
CA ILE A 372 -5.23 -30.05 -1.89
C ILE A 372 -5.79 -30.94 -3.00
N VAL A 373 -4.95 -31.81 -3.56
CA VAL A 373 -5.34 -32.80 -4.58
C VAL A 373 -5.34 -34.21 -4.00
N ALA A 374 -6.30 -35.03 -4.43
CA ALA A 374 -6.39 -36.45 -4.07
C ALA A 374 -6.34 -37.32 -5.33
N GLN A 375 -5.68 -38.46 -5.22
CA GLN A 375 -5.47 -39.42 -6.29
C GLN A 375 -6.62 -40.44 -6.34
N GLU A 376 -7.26 -40.56 -7.49
CA GLU A 376 -8.35 -41.49 -7.79
C GLU A 376 -7.91 -42.43 -8.91
N HIS A 377 -8.31 -43.71 -8.87
CA HIS A 377 -7.96 -44.73 -9.85
C HIS A 377 -9.22 -45.27 -10.53
N GLN A 378 -9.19 -45.41 -11.85
CA GLN A 378 -10.32 -45.83 -12.67
C GLN A 378 -9.89 -46.96 -13.60
N LEU A 379 -10.32 -48.18 -13.30
CA LEU A 379 -10.01 -49.37 -14.10
C LEU A 379 -10.89 -49.40 -15.35
N TYR A 380 -10.29 -49.64 -16.53
CA TYR A 380 -11.08 -49.70 -17.78
C TYR A 380 -12.13 -50.82 -17.75
N LYS A 381 -11.85 -51.91 -17.03
CA LYS A 381 -12.75 -53.06 -16.84
C LYS A 381 -13.94 -52.77 -15.91
N CYS A 382 -13.98 -51.61 -15.23
CA CYS A 382 -15.07 -51.23 -14.33
C CYS A 382 -15.46 -49.75 -14.51
N HIS A 383 -16.35 -49.48 -15.46
CA HIS A 383 -16.82 -48.12 -15.77
C HIS A 383 -17.62 -47.45 -14.63
N LYS A 384 -17.98 -48.15 -13.56
CA LYS A 384 -18.84 -47.64 -12.47
C LYS A 384 -18.02 -46.99 -11.36
N ASN A 385 -17.65 -45.74 -11.62
CA ASN A 385 -17.04 -44.74 -10.74
C ASN A 385 -15.53 -44.93 -10.41
N PRO A 386 -14.74 -43.85 -10.39
CA PRO A 386 -13.33 -43.87 -9.99
C PRO A 386 -13.19 -43.99 -8.47
N VAL A 387 -12.27 -44.85 -8.03
CA VAL A 387 -12.07 -45.20 -6.62
C VAL A 387 -10.98 -44.30 -5.99
N PRO A 388 -11.21 -43.67 -4.82
CA PRO A 388 -10.19 -42.90 -4.14
C PRO A 388 -9.09 -43.82 -3.57
N THR A 389 -7.82 -43.49 -3.83
CA THR A 389 -6.67 -44.31 -3.41
C THR A 389 -6.16 -44.01 -2.00
N GLY A 390 -6.72 -43.01 -1.32
CA GLY A 390 -6.21 -42.47 -0.05
C GLY A 390 -4.97 -41.56 -0.20
N SER A 391 -4.24 -41.63 -1.32
CA SER A 391 -3.12 -40.73 -1.62
C SER A 391 -3.60 -39.31 -1.87
N ALA A 392 -2.98 -38.35 -1.17
CA ALA A 392 -3.25 -36.92 -1.30
C ALA A 392 -1.94 -36.11 -1.26
N ARG A 393 -1.95 -34.93 -1.89
CA ARG A 393 -0.82 -33.99 -1.96
C ARG A 393 -1.31 -32.56 -1.74
N VAL A 394 -0.44 -31.73 -1.17
CA VAL A 394 -0.65 -30.30 -0.95
C VAL A 394 0.31 -29.55 -1.86
N LEU A 395 -0.22 -28.83 -2.85
CA LEU A 395 0.53 -28.05 -3.82
C LEU A 395 0.58 -26.61 -3.35
N ARG A 396 1.74 -26.14 -2.90
CA ARG A 396 1.95 -24.74 -2.47
C ARG A 396 2.68 -23.94 -3.54
N MET A 397 2.18 -22.74 -3.83
CA MET A 397 2.78 -21.77 -4.74
C MET A 397 2.68 -20.36 -4.13
N GLN A 398 3.64 -19.50 -4.45
CA GLN A 398 3.74 -18.14 -3.92
C GLN A 398 4.17 -17.19 -5.03
N PHE A 399 3.53 -16.02 -5.10
CA PHE A 399 3.73 -15.03 -6.15
C PHE A 399 3.92 -13.64 -5.53
N LYS A 400 4.92 -12.88 -6.00
CA LYS A 400 5.10 -11.48 -5.58
C LYS A 400 3.98 -10.62 -6.16
N LEU A 401 3.08 -10.17 -5.29
CA LEU A 401 2.17 -9.07 -5.58
C LEU A 401 2.94 -7.75 -5.53
N VAL A 402 2.38 -6.73 -6.16
CA VAL A 402 2.89 -5.37 -6.13
C VAL A 402 1.70 -4.49 -5.83
N VAL A 403 1.57 -4.04 -4.57
CA VAL A 403 0.48 -3.16 -4.16
C VAL A 403 0.91 -1.71 -4.39
N THR A 404 0.12 -0.95 -5.15
CA THR A 404 0.44 0.43 -5.55
C THR A 404 -0.73 1.36 -5.27
N GLU A 405 -0.46 2.66 -5.07
CA GLU A 405 -1.51 3.68 -5.17
C GLU A 405 -2.01 3.73 -6.62
N ARG A 406 -3.25 4.21 -6.82
CA ARG A 406 -3.82 4.44 -8.16
C ARG A 406 -3.22 5.71 -8.76
N ALA A 407 -3.00 5.72 -10.08
CA ALA A 407 -2.49 6.88 -10.83
C ALA A 407 -3.35 8.14 -10.74
N GLY A 408 -4.64 8.00 -10.42
CA GLY A 408 -5.59 9.11 -10.34
C GLY A 408 -5.95 9.65 -11.73
N LEU A 409 -6.12 10.97 -11.81
CA LEU A 409 -6.29 11.72 -13.06
C LEU A 409 -5.05 12.57 -13.41
N GLY A 410 -3.96 12.43 -12.63
CA GLY A 410 -2.70 13.09 -12.92
C GLY A 410 -1.92 12.35 -14.01
N ILE A 411 -1.18 13.13 -14.79
CA ILE A 411 -0.15 12.68 -15.73
C ILE A 411 1.24 12.98 -15.14
N SER A 412 2.30 12.40 -15.69
CA SER A 412 3.65 12.71 -15.23
C SER A 412 4.09 14.12 -15.69
N TRP A 413 5.00 14.75 -14.95
CA TRP A 413 5.45 16.12 -15.26
C TRP A 413 6.20 16.22 -16.61
N ASP A 414 6.78 15.11 -17.06
CA ASP A 414 7.37 14.96 -18.40
C ASP A 414 6.31 14.74 -19.50
N GLU A 415 5.19 14.08 -19.21
CA GLU A 415 4.02 14.02 -20.12
C GLU A 415 3.21 15.34 -20.15
N GLU A 416 3.36 16.22 -19.15
CA GLU A 416 2.83 17.59 -19.16
C GLU A 416 3.65 18.57 -20.04
N GLN A 417 4.85 18.18 -20.49
CA GLN A 417 5.64 19.04 -21.38
C GLN A 417 5.01 19.10 -22.78
N PRO A 418 4.74 20.30 -23.34
CA PRO A 418 4.25 20.41 -24.71
C PRO A 418 5.28 19.84 -25.70
N PRO A 419 4.83 19.27 -26.84
CA PRO A 419 5.74 18.68 -27.82
C PRO A 419 6.79 19.71 -28.27
N MET A 420 8.05 19.30 -28.20
CA MET A 420 9.18 20.09 -28.70
C MET A 420 9.08 20.19 -30.23
N TYR A 421 8.71 21.37 -30.73
CA TYR A 421 8.80 21.65 -32.16
C TYR A 421 10.28 21.81 -32.53
N GLU A 422 10.83 20.84 -33.27
CA GLU A 422 12.23 20.88 -33.71
C GLU A 422 12.47 22.04 -34.70
N ASP A 423 11.50 22.28 -35.59
CA ASP A 423 11.46 23.40 -36.53
C ASP A 423 10.65 24.58 -36.00
N VAL A 424 11.10 25.23 -34.92
CA VAL A 424 10.73 26.63 -34.67
C VAL A 424 11.68 27.50 -35.50
N PRO A 425 11.24 28.11 -36.61
CA PRO A 425 12.11 29.03 -37.36
C PRO A 425 12.51 30.22 -36.49
N ASP A 426 13.63 30.85 -36.83
CA ASP A 426 14.09 32.08 -36.16
C ASP A 426 12.93 33.06 -35.98
N SER A 427 12.84 33.64 -34.77
CA SER A 427 11.73 34.52 -34.39
C SER A 427 11.51 35.59 -35.48
N PRO A 428 10.26 35.82 -35.94
CA PRO A 428 9.99 36.68 -37.08
C PRO A 428 10.66 38.04 -36.87
N PRO A 429 11.31 38.63 -37.89
CA PRO A 429 12.21 39.77 -37.73
C PRO A 429 11.61 40.84 -36.82
N GLY A 430 12.21 41.02 -35.65
CA GLY A 430 11.67 41.91 -34.64
C GLY A 430 11.49 43.32 -35.21
N TYR A 431 10.40 43.99 -34.85
CA TYR A 431 10.04 45.34 -35.33
C TYR A 431 10.98 46.46 -34.81
N ALA A 432 12.26 46.17 -34.64
CA ALA A 432 13.33 47.13 -34.41
C ALA A 432 13.62 47.89 -35.71
N LYS A 433 13.27 49.17 -35.73
CA LYS A 433 13.26 50.07 -36.90
C LYS A 433 12.10 49.81 -37.86
N MET A 434 10.90 50.18 -37.41
CA MET A 434 10.20 51.18 -38.23
C MET A 434 11.11 52.41 -38.26
N SER A 435 11.78 52.65 -39.39
CA SER A 435 12.26 54.00 -39.69
C SER A 435 11.04 54.86 -40.02
N ASP A 436 11.04 56.12 -39.58
CA ASP A 436 10.05 57.08 -40.07
C ASP A 436 10.09 57.10 -41.61
N TYR A 437 8.91 57.10 -42.23
CA TYR A 437 8.78 56.95 -43.67
C TYR A 437 9.14 58.27 -44.38
N GLU A 438 10.40 58.41 -44.80
CA GLU A 438 10.89 59.51 -45.63
C GLU A 438 10.57 59.33 -47.13
N GLY A 439 9.40 58.76 -47.46
CA GLY A 439 8.89 58.68 -48.83
C GLY A 439 7.92 59.80 -49.17
N GLU A 440 7.52 59.91 -50.44
CA GLU A 440 6.42 60.81 -50.81
C GLU A 440 5.14 60.41 -50.06
N ALA A 441 4.38 61.41 -49.63
CA ALA A 441 3.13 61.20 -48.90
C ALA A 441 2.21 60.27 -49.70
N LEU A 442 1.69 59.23 -49.04
CA LEU A 442 0.72 58.34 -49.64
C LEU A 442 -0.46 59.17 -50.17
N PRO A 443 -0.94 58.94 -51.41
CA PRO A 443 -2.06 59.69 -51.93
C PRO A 443 -3.27 59.48 -51.03
N GLU A 444 -3.90 60.56 -50.60
CA GLU A 444 -5.19 60.50 -49.90
C GLU A 444 -6.24 59.96 -50.87
N GLU A 445 -6.49 58.66 -50.85
CA GLU A 445 -7.70 58.12 -51.47
C GLU A 445 -8.91 58.75 -50.76
N PRO A 446 -9.85 59.37 -51.51
CA PRO A 446 -11.01 59.99 -50.89
C PRO A 446 -11.83 58.91 -50.19
N LEU A 447 -12.14 59.13 -48.92
CA LEU A 447 -13.05 58.27 -48.16
C LEU A 447 -14.42 58.25 -48.84
N GLU A 448 -14.67 57.23 -49.66
CA GLU A 448 -16.00 56.99 -50.23
C GLU A 448 -16.99 56.79 -49.07
N GLY A 449 -17.93 57.72 -48.95
CA GLY A 449 -18.80 57.81 -47.79
C GLY A 449 -19.75 56.63 -47.69
N LEU A 450 -19.54 55.76 -46.70
CA LEU A 450 -20.57 54.86 -46.20
C LEU A 450 -21.66 55.70 -45.53
N HIS A 451 -22.74 55.90 -46.29
CA HIS A 451 -23.85 56.80 -45.99
C HIS A 451 -25.10 56.07 -45.48
#